data_AF-A0A1J3EMN6-F1
#
_entry.id   AF-A0A1J3EMN6-F1
#
_cell.length_a   1.000
_cell.length_b   1.000
_cell.length_c   1.000
_cell.angle_alpha   90.00
_cell.angle_beta   90.00
_cell.angle_gamma   90.00
#
_symmetry.space_group_name_H-M   'P 1'
#
loop_
_entity.id
_entity.type
_entity.pdbx_description
1 polymer ?
#
loop_
_entity_poly.entity_id
_entity_poly.type
_entity_poly.pdbx_seq_one_letter_code
_entity_poly.pdbx_strand_id
1 'polypeptide(L)'
;CSHSGMVEEGWRCFYSIRFYGLEPKVDHYACMVDLLGRAGRIEEAEMLMREMAVPPNEVVLGSLLGSCSVHGKVEIAERIKRE
;
A
#
# COMPACT_ATOMS: atom_id res chain seq x y z
N CYS A 1 -0.14 -13.74 17.27
CA CYS A 1 -0.89 -13.69 15.99
C CYS A 1 -0.01 -13.02 14.95
N SER A 2 0.55 -13.79 14.03
CA SER A 2 1.45 -13.29 12.99
C SER A 2 0.69 -12.39 12.03
N HIS A 3 1.04 -11.10 12.00
CA HIS A 3 0.49 -10.14 11.04
C HIS A 3 0.63 -10.59 9.57
N SER A 4 1.55 -11.51 9.27
CA SER A 4 1.73 -12.16 7.97
C SER A 4 0.41 -12.66 7.36
N GLY A 5 -0.37 -13.45 8.11
CA GLY A 5 -1.60 -14.07 7.59
C GLY A 5 -2.67 -13.07 7.11
N MET A 6 -2.65 -11.84 7.65
CA MET A 6 -3.52 -10.77 7.18
C MET A 6 -3.05 -10.17 5.85
N VAL A 7 -1.74 -10.14 5.59
CA VAL A 7 -1.19 -9.66 4.32
C VAL A 7 -1.50 -10.61 3.17
N GLU A 8 -1.34 -11.92 3.38
CA GLU A 8 -1.70 -12.90 2.34
C GLU A 8 -3.20 -12.84 2.00
N GLU A 9 -4.07 -12.69 3.00
CA GLU A 9 -5.51 -12.55 2.76
C GLU A 9 -5.86 -11.21 2.10
N GLY A 10 -5.18 -10.12 2.47
CA GLY A 10 -5.32 -8.82 1.81
C GLY A 10 -5.01 -8.91 0.31
N TRP A 11 -3.92 -9.57 -0.06
CA TRP A 11 -3.59 -9.80 -1.47
C TRP A 11 -4.64 -10.63 -2.20
N ARG A 12 -5.14 -11.71 -1.60
CA ARG A 12 -6.23 -12.51 -2.20
C ARG A 12 -7.46 -11.65 -2.46
N CYS A 13 -7.88 -10.86 -1.48
CA CYS A 13 -9.00 -9.93 -1.63
C CYS A 13 -8.74 -8.92 -2.75
N PHE A 14 -7.57 -8.28 -2.76
CA PHE A 14 -7.21 -7.28 -3.77
C PHE A 14 -7.20 -7.86 -5.20
N TYR A 15 -6.60 -9.04 -5.39
CA TYR A 15 -6.58 -9.70 -6.70
C TYR A 15 -7.94 -10.26 -7.11
N SER A 16 -8.80 -10.63 -6.17
CA SER A 16 -10.16 -11.08 -6.48
C SER A 16 -10.97 -9.99 -7.22
N ILE A 17 -10.74 -8.71 -6.92
CA ILE A 17 -11.38 -7.58 -7.61
C ILE A 17 -11.08 -7.67 -9.12
N ARG A 18 -9.80 -7.81 -9.46
CA ARG A 18 -9.33 -7.98 -10.85
C ARG A 18 -9.86 -9.27 -11.48
N PHE A 19 -9.92 -10.36 -10.71
CA PHE A 19 -10.47 -11.64 -11.17
C PHE A 19 -11.93 -11.54 -11.61
N TYR A 20 -12.74 -10.71 -10.92
CA TYR A 20 -14.12 -10.44 -11.32
C TYR A 20 -14.26 -9.37 -12.41
N GLY A 21 -13.16 -8.96 -13.06
CA GLY A 21 -13.15 -7.95 -14.12
C GLY A 21 -13.39 -6.53 -13.62
N LEU A 22 -13.20 -6.27 -12.32
CA LEU A 22 -13.28 -4.95 -11.73
C LEU A 22 -11.88 -4.36 -11.56
N GLU A 23 -11.76 -3.05 -11.69
CA GLU A 23 -10.51 -2.35 -11.40
C GLU A 23 -10.44 -1.93 -9.93
N PRO A 24 -9.31 -2.17 -9.23
CA PRO A 24 -9.13 -1.66 -7.88
C PRO A 24 -9.21 -0.14 -7.87
N LYS A 25 -10.11 0.38 -7.04
CA LYS A 25 -10.25 1.82 -6.77
C LYS A 25 -9.26 2.29 -5.71
N VAL A 26 -9.10 3.62 -5.59
CA VAL A 26 -8.23 4.28 -4.62
C VAL A 26 -8.39 3.74 -3.20
N ASP A 27 -9.61 3.47 -2.74
CA ASP A 27 -9.86 2.92 -1.40
C ASP A 27 -9.23 1.52 -1.20
N HIS A 28 -9.26 0.67 -2.23
CA HIS A 28 -8.64 -0.66 -2.16
C HIS A 28 -7.11 -0.56 -2.10
N TYR A 29 -6.53 0.38 -2.85
CA TYR A 29 -5.10 0.69 -2.76
C TYR A 29 -4.74 1.24 -1.37
N ALA A 30 -5.54 2.15 -0.81
CA ALA A 30 -5.33 2.68 0.53
C ALA A 30 -5.34 1.57 1.59
N CYS A 31 -6.30 0.64 1.53
CA CYS A 31 -6.33 -0.51 2.43
C CYS A 31 -5.09 -1.40 2.30
N MET A 32 -4.66 -1.71 1.07
CA MET A 32 -3.47 -2.55 0.88
C MET A 32 -2.17 -1.85 1.29
N VAL A 33 -2.03 -0.56 1.00
CA VAL A 33 -0.85 0.24 1.41
C VAL A 33 -0.76 0.34 2.93
N ASP A 34 -1.87 0.60 3.64
CA ASP A 34 -1.90 0.57 5.11
C ASP A 34 -1.55 -0.82 5.66
N LEU A 35 -2.10 -1.88 5.09
CA LEU A 35 -1.84 -3.26 5.50
C LEU A 35 -0.36 -3.65 5.33
N LEU A 36 0.21 -3.38 4.15
CA LEU A 36 1.62 -3.64 3.86
C LEU A 36 2.53 -2.77 4.73
N GLY A 37 2.15 -1.51 4.90
CA GLY A 37 2.83 -0.54 5.75
C GLY A 37 2.96 -1.01 7.20
N ARG A 38 1.85 -1.44 7.82
CA ARG A 38 1.83 -2.00 9.19
C ARG A 38 2.62 -3.30 9.32
N ALA A 39 2.74 -4.06 8.24
CA ALA A 39 3.53 -5.29 8.20
C ALA A 39 5.03 -5.03 7.98
N GLY A 40 5.46 -3.78 7.80
CA GLY A 40 6.84 -3.42 7.49
C GLY A 40 7.27 -3.74 6.06
N ARG A 41 6.34 -4.08 5.16
CA ARG A 41 6.58 -4.39 3.74
C ARG A 41 6.53 -3.11 2.90
N ILE A 42 7.35 -2.13 3.26
CA ILE A 42 7.22 -0.74 2.76
C ILE A 42 7.54 -0.63 1.27
N GLU A 43 8.53 -1.38 0.80
CA GLU A 43 8.87 -1.45 -0.63
C GLU A 43 7.71 -1.95 -1.47
N GLU A 44 6.96 -2.94 -0.97
CA GLU A 44 5.77 -3.45 -1.66
C GLU A 44 4.61 -2.45 -1.64
N ALA A 45 4.45 -1.74 -0.52
CA ALA A 45 3.46 -0.67 -0.42
C ALA A 45 3.76 0.46 -1.42
N GLU A 46 5.04 0.84 -1.59
CA GLU A 46 5.46 1.80 -2.61
C GLU A 46 5.20 1.29 -4.03
N MET A 47 5.60 0.05 -4.35
CA MET A 47 5.35 -0.53 -5.67
C MET A 47 3.85 -0.55 -6.00
N LEU A 48 3.01 -0.96 -5.05
CA LEU A 48 1.57 -1.01 -5.24
C LEU A 48 0.95 0.39 -5.42
N MET A 49 1.42 1.39 -4.66
CA MET A 49 1.01 2.79 -4.87
C MET A 49 1.36 3.26 -6.30
N ARG A 50 2.52 2.87 -6.81
CA ARG A 50 2.97 3.24 -8.17
C ARG A 50 2.20 2.53 -9.28
N GLU A 51 1.54 1.41 -9.01
CA GLU A 51 0.66 0.74 -9.97
C GLU A 51 -0.68 1.46 -10.19
N MET A 52 -1.02 2.44 -9.35
CA MET A 52 -2.28 3.17 -9.47
C MET A 52 -2.36 3.90 -10.80
N ALA A 53 -3.44 3.66 -11.55
CA ALA A 53 -3.73 4.36 -12.81
C ALA A 53 -4.11 5.85 -12.60
N VAL A 54 -4.40 6.23 -11.36
CA VAL A 54 -4.72 7.59 -10.94
C VAL A 54 -3.77 8.02 -9.82
N PRO A 55 -3.51 9.33 -9.65
CA PRO A 55 -2.65 9.80 -8.57
C PRO A 55 -3.13 9.30 -7.19
N PRO A 56 -2.22 8.87 -6.31
CA PRO A 56 -2.57 8.50 -4.94
C PRO A 56 -3.13 9.73 -4.21
N ASN A 57 -4.16 9.53 -3.39
CA ASN A 57 -4.71 10.59 -2.57
C ASN A 57 -3.93 10.74 -1.25
N GLU A 58 -4.29 11.76 -0.46
CA GLU A 58 -3.66 12.06 0.83
C GLU A 58 -3.70 10.88 1.81
N VAL A 59 -4.72 10.01 1.72
CA VAL A 59 -4.85 8.83 2.58
C VAL A 59 -3.78 7.80 2.23
N VAL A 60 -3.63 7.47 0.95
CA VAL A 60 -2.60 6.52 0.48
C VAL A 60 -1.20 7.02 0.83
N LEU A 61 -0.92 8.30 0.54
CA LEU A 61 0.36 8.94 0.83
C LEU A 61 0.63 8.99 2.34
N GLY A 62 -0.36 9.40 3.13
CA GLY A 62 -0.28 9.49 4.58
C GLY A 62 0.01 8.14 5.23
N SER A 63 -0.67 7.08 4.80
CA SER A 63 -0.40 5.71 5.25
C SER A 63 1.03 5.29 4.94
N LEU A 64 1.50 5.48 3.71
CA LEU A 64 2.84 5.06 3.31
C LEU A 64 3.94 5.86 4.03
N LEU A 65 3.80 7.18 4.11
CA LEU A 65 4.75 8.06 4.82
C LEU A 65 4.78 7.76 6.31
N GLY A 66 3.62 7.52 6.93
CA GLY A 66 3.50 7.12 8.32
C GLY A 66 4.24 5.81 8.58
N SER A 67 4.05 4.80 7.72
CA SER A 67 4.78 3.53 7.83
C SER A 67 6.27 3.69 7.57
N CYS A 68 6.70 4.55 6.64
CA CYS A 68 8.12 4.85 6.43
C CYS A 68 8.76 5.41 7.71
N SER A 69 8.06 6.32 8.41
CA SER A 69 8.52 6.90 9.68
C SER A 69 8.67 5.82 10.77
N VAL A 70 7.67 4.95 10.93
CA VAL A 70 7.68 3.87 11.93
C VAL A 70 8.78 2.84 11.68
N HIS A 71 9.03 2.50 10.42
CA HIS A 71 9.98 1.45 10.03
C HIS A 71 11.37 1.98 9.61
N GLY A 72 11.62 3.30 9.69
CA GLY A 72 12.90 3.91 9.36
C GLY A 72 13.26 3.91 7.87
N LYS A 73 12.27 3.84 6.97
CA LYS A 73 12.44 3.81 5.51
C LYS A 73 12.52 5.23 4.93
N VAL A 74 13.53 5.98 5.36
CA VAL A 74 13.70 7.40 5.04
C VAL A 74 13.85 7.63 3.53
N GLU A 75 14.57 6.74 2.85
CA GLU A 75 14.79 6.79 1.41
C GLU A 75 13.50 6.65 0.59
N ILE A 76 12.52 5.89 1.10
CA ILE A 76 11.21 5.72 0.46
C ILE A 76 10.38 6.99 0.68
N ALA A 77 10.35 7.49 1.92
CA ALA A 77 9.65 8.74 2.25
C ALA A 77 10.15 9.93 1.42
N GLU A 78 11.45 10.04 1.20
CA GLU A 78 12.04 11.11 0.39
C GLU A 78 11.75 10.98 -1.10
N ARG A 79 11.52 9.78 -1.63
CA ARG A 79 11.02 9.60 -3.00
C ARG A 79 9.59 10.08 -3.13
N ILE A 80 8.72 9.67 -2.20
CA ILE A 80 7.29 10.03 -2.21
C ILE A 80 7.10 11.55 -2.11
N LYS A 81 7.88 12.25 -1.29
CA LYS A 81 7.78 13.72 -1.15
C LYS A 81 8.16 14.51 -2.41
N ARG A 82 8.82 13.88 -3.38
CA ARG A 82 9.32 14.55 -4.60
C ARG A 82 8.38 14.40 -5.79
N GLU A 83 7.27 13.69 -5.62
CA GLU A 83 6.21 13.48 -6.61
C GLU A 83 5.07 14.48 -6.39
#